data_AF-A0A2N3KV36-F1
#
_entry.id   AF-A0A2N3KV36-F1
#
_cell.length_a   1.000
_cell.length_b   1.000
_cell.length_c   1.000
_cell.angle_alpha   90.00
_cell.angle_beta   90.00
_cell.angle_gamma   90.00
#
_symmetry.space_group_name_H-M   'P 1'
#
loop_
_entity.id
_entity.type
_entity.pdbx_description
1 polymer ?
#
loop_
_entity_poly.entity_id
_entity_poly.type
_entity_poly.pdbx_seq_one_letter_code
_entity_poly.pdbx_strand_id
1 'polypeptide(L)'
;MTASSLPDCVRFHDTDLSIIDRNGVPWITAPDLARALGYSRADKIGKLFRANQSEFNDAMAHTLETRSRGQVAARPVRIFSPRGCHLIAMFARTDRAKEFRRWVLDVLEGLEQPAPAPARVVRSRALTRTDQRLINQRAQQILSQHFPDIRNELARQAQAALDGGQVPDIAALDVVDPHYFSRAPHYAPFQEGMGIVRVDGRFVVFDASDWRVSAGARVVAVSVGDGRLMLADIADAMAGQSWFDRCMMARPQPGSGMRPVVVVIGRVVWAEGQA
;
A
#
# COMPACT_ATOMS: atom_id res chain seq x y z
N MET A 1 -0.17 -3.41 17.55
CA MET A 1 0.27 -4.80 17.82
C MET A 1 -0.96 -5.55 18.30
N THR A 2 -1.71 -6.19 17.41
CA THR A 2 -2.83 -7.05 17.78
C THR A 2 -2.26 -8.31 18.40
N ALA A 3 -2.58 -8.58 19.66
CA ALA A 3 -2.18 -9.81 20.33
C ALA A 3 -2.70 -11.01 19.52
N SER A 4 -1.82 -11.96 19.21
CA SER A 4 -2.24 -13.25 18.66
C SER A 4 -3.22 -13.89 19.64
N SER A 5 -4.42 -14.23 19.17
CA SER A 5 -5.43 -14.93 19.96
C SER A 5 -5.29 -16.46 19.86
N LEU A 6 -4.21 -16.95 19.23
CA LEU A 6 -3.90 -18.38 19.17
C LEU A 6 -3.15 -18.81 20.44
N PRO A 7 -3.38 -20.03 20.95
CA PRO A 7 -2.62 -20.57 22.07
C PRO A 7 -1.16 -20.78 21.68
N ASP A 8 -0.23 -20.61 22.64
CA ASP A 8 1.21 -20.79 22.39
C ASP A 8 1.59 -22.26 22.08
N CYS A 9 0.83 -23.22 22.61
CA CYS A 9 1.02 -24.63 22.35
C CYS A 9 -0.29 -25.42 22.34
N VAL A 10 -0.25 -26.56 21.68
CA VAL A 10 -1.32 -27.56 21.66
C VAL A 10 -0.72 -28.95 21.82
N ARG A 11 -1.51 -29.92 22.29
CA ARG A 11 -1.01 -31.26 22.60
C ARG A 11 -1.69 -32.33 21.76
N PHE A 12 -0.88 -33.21 21.19
CA PHE A 12 -1.32 -34.45 20.54
C PHE A 12 -0.72 -35.65 21.27
N HIS A 13 -1.57 -36.44 21.94
CA HIS A 13 -1.19 -37.47 22.90
C HIS A 13 -0.18 -36.96 23.96
N ASP A 14 1.06 -37.44 23.88
CA ASP A 14 2.19 -37.15 24.75
C ASP A 14 3.16 -36.12 24.15
N THR A 15 2.81 -35.50 23.02
CA THR A 15 3.64 -34.51 22.32
C THR A 15 3.04 -33.12 22.39
N ASP A 16 3.77 -32.17 22.98
CA ASP A 16 3.46 -30.75 22.93
C ASP A 16 4.03 -30.13 21.64
N LEU A 17 3.17 -29.41 20.91
CA LEU A 17 3.41 -28.76 19.64
C LEU A 17 3.36 -27.25 19.82
N SER A 18 4.44 -26.57 19.47
CA SER A 18 4.50 -25.10 19.57
C SER A 18 3.77 -24.49 18.38
N ILE A 19 2.88 -23.53 18.65
CA ILE A 19 2.16 -22.81 17.60
C ILE A 19 2.97 -21.60 17.15
N ILE A 20 3.08 -21.43 15.84
CA ILE A 20 3.58 -20.21 15.22
C ILE A 20 2.39 -19.54 14.53
N ASP A 21 1.91 -18.42 15.09
CA ASP A 21 0.87 -17.62 14.45
C ASP A 21 1.41 -16.95 13.18
N ARG A 22 0.77 -17.25 12.05
CA ARG A 22 0.94 -16.47 10.82
C ARG A 22 -0.42 -16.06 10.30
N ASN A 23 -0.76 -14.79 10.54
CA ASN A 23 -1.99 -14.16 10.07
C ASN A 23 -3.26 -14.89 10.58
N GLY A 24 -3.27 -15.33 11.84
CA GLY A 24 -4.40 -16.03 12.45
C GLY A 24 -4.46 -17.53 12.14
N VAL A 25 -3.46 -18.09 11.46
CA VAL A 25 -3.33 -19.52 11.16
C VAL A 25 -2.26 -20.13 12.07
N PRO A 26 -2.51 -21.27 12.74
CA PRO A 26 -1.55 -21.93 13.60
C PRO A 26 -0.62 -22.86 12.79
N TRP A 27 0.65 -22.47 12.66
CA TRP A 27 1.66 -23.26 11.95
C TRP A 27 2.51 -24.11 12.91
N ILE A 28 2.87 -25.31 12.47
CA ILE A 28 3.68 -26.29 13.22
C ILE A 28 5.04 -26.50 12.53
N THR A 29 6.10 -26.61 13.32
CA THR A 29 7.45 -26.88 12.80
C THR A 29 7.62 -28.34 12.36
N ALA A 30 8.46 -28.60 11.37
CA ALA A 30 8.76 -29.96 10.92
C ALA A 30 9.30 -30.89 12.04
N PRO A 31 10.17 -30.43 12.97
CA PRO A 31 10.56 -31.23 14.13
C PRO A 31 9.40 -31.59 15.06
N ASP A 32 8.50 -30.65 15.35
CA ASP A 32 7.33 -30.90 16.20
C ASP A 32 6.36 -31.87 15.52
N LEU A 33 6.11 -31.69 14.23
CA LEU A 33 5.32 -32.62 13.43
C LEU A 33 5.94 -34.02 13.38
N ALA A 34 7.27 -34.12 13.29
CA ALA A 34 7.96 -35.41 13.33
C ALA A 34 7.72 -36.14 14.66
N ARG A 35 7.86 -35.43 15.79
CA ARG A 35 7.58 -35.98 17.13
C ARG A 35 6.12 -36.41 17.26
N ALA A 36 5.17 -35.58 16.83
CA ALA A 36 3.75 -35.90 16.87
C ALA A 36 3.40 -37.16 16.07
N LEU A 37 4.05 -37.37 14.91
CA LEU A 37 3.83 -38.55 14.07
C LEU A 37 4.63 -39.80 14.52
N GLY A 38 5.42 -39.69 15.58
CA GLY A 38 6.22 -40.79 16.13
C GLY A 38 7.53 -41.05 15.40
N TYR A 39 8.04 -40.09 14.61
CA TYR A 39 9.35 -40.20 13.97
C TYR A 39 10.47 -39.77 14.93
N SER A 40 11.54 -40.56 14.98
CA SER A 40 12.74 -40.26 15.77
C SER A 40 13.58 -39.10 15.21
N ARG A 41 13.37 -38.74 13.93
CA ARG A 41 14.16 -37.71 13.24
C ARG A 41 13.27 -36.79 12.41
N ALA A 42 13.51 -35.48 12.54
CA ALA A 42 12.82 -34.44 11.78
C ALA A 42 13.05 -34.51 10.26
N ASP A 43 14.17 -35.13 9.83
CA ASP A 43 14.52 -35.29 8.43
C ASP A 43 13.51 -36.14 7.64
N LYS A 44 12.73 -37.00 8.32
CA LYS A 44 11.66 -37.80 7.72
C LYS A 44 10.56 -36.93 7.13
N ILE A 45 10.15 -35.88 7.85
CA ILE A 45 9.16 -34.92 7.36
C ILE A 45 9.69 -34.16 6.14
N GLY A 46 10.96 -33.74 6.19
CA GLY A 46 11.61 -33.10 5.04
C GLY A 46 11.75 -34.00 3.81
N LYS A 47 11.87 -35.32 3.99
CA LYS A 47 11.84 -36.30 2.89
C LYS A 47 10.44 -36.46 2.31
N LEU A 48 9.42 -36.59 3.17
CA LEU A 48 8.01 -36.68 2.74
C LEU A 48 7.58 -35.43 1.96
N PHE A 49 7.92 -34.24 2.46
CA PHE A 49 7.64 -32.99 1.76
C PHE A 49 8.30 -32.93 0.38
N ARG A 50 9.62 -33.20 0.30
CA ARG A 50 10.35 -33.14 -0.98
C ARG A 50 9.85 -34.14 -2.01
N ALA A 51 9.46 -35.34 -1.58
CA ALA A 51 8.94 -36.36 -2.48
C ALA A 51 7.57 -35.98 -3.08
N ASN A 52 6.82 -35.10 -2.43
CA ASN A 52 5.46 -34.71 -2.82
C ASN A 52 5.32 -33.20 -3.00
N GLN A 53 6.40 -32.50 -3.33
CA GLN A 53 6.46 -31.02 -3.31
C GLN A 53 5.40 -30.38 -4.23
N SER A 54 5.04 -31.05 -5.34
CA SER A 54 4.01 -30.59 -6.28
C SER A 54 2.60 -30.52 -5.69
N GLU A 55 2.33 -31.22 -4.57
CA GLU A 55 1.04 -31.17 -3.87
C GLU A 55 0.95 -30.02 -2.84
N PHE A 56 2.05 -29.31 -2.61
CA PHE A 56 2.10 -28.18 -1.68
C PHE A 56 2.11 -26.85 -2.41
N ASN A 57 1.44 -25.86 -1.82
CA ASN A 57 1.55 -24.46 -2.19
C ASN A 57 2.14 -23.64 -1.02
N ASP A 58 2.40 -22.35 -1.26
CA ASP A 58 3.01 -21.45 -0.27
C ASP A 58 2.13 -21.21 0.97
N ALA A 59 0.82 -21.45 0.87
CA ALA A 59 -0.11 -21.38 2.00
C ALA A 59 -0.09 -22.66 2.87
N MET A 60 0.59 -23.72 2.42
CA MET A 60 0.66 -25.01 3.12
C MET A 60 2.01 -25.29 3.77
N ALA A 61 3.10 -24.83 3.15
CA ALA A 61 4.45 -25.06 3.64
C ALA A 61 5.32 -23.84 3.43
N HIS A 62 6.14 -23.51 4.43
CA HIS A 62 7.04 -22.37 4.35
C HIS A 62 8.34 -22.63 5.10
N THR A 63 9.42 -21.91 4.78
CA THR A 63 10.71 -22.06 5.47
C THR A 63 11.01 -20.78 6.23
N LEU A 64 11.22 -20.91 7.54
CA LEU A 64 11.64 -19.82 8.41
C LEU A 64 13.13 -19.90 8.70
N GLU A 65 13.81 -18.76 8.70
CA GLU A 65 15.16 -18.65 9.26
C GLU A 65 15.08 -18.48 10.77
N THR A 66 15.37 -19.55 11.51
CA THR A 66 15.35 -19.54 12.98
C THR A 66 16.75 -19.33 13.54
N ARG A 67 16.90 -18.38 14.48
CA ARG A 67 18.14 -18.18 15.25
C ARG A 67 17.91 -18.66 16.68
N SER A 68 18.62 -19.70 17.10
CA SER A 68 18.65 -20.08 18.52
C SER A 68 19.75 -19.30 19.25
N ARG A 69 19.53 -18.96 20.53
CA ARG A 69 20.52 -18.22 21.36
C ARG A 69 21.86 -18.95 21.34
N GLY A 70 22.90 -18.30 20.79
CA GLY A 70 24.27 -18.81 20.76
C GLY A 70 24.76 -19.39 19.42
N GLN A 71 23.94 -19.42 18.36
CA GLN A 71 24.40 -19.81 17.02
C GLN A 71 24.68 -18.61 16.11
N VAL A 72 25.83 -18.65 15.43
CA VAL A 72 26.31 -17.59 14.51
C VAL A 72 25.49 -17.53 13.21
N ALA A 73 24.90 -18.65 12.78
CA ALA A 73 24.12 -18.74 11.55
C ALA A 73 22.65 -19.10 11.84
N ALA A 74 21.74 -18.45 11.12
CA ALA A 74 20.33 -18.83 11.11
C ALA A 74 20.17 -20.21 10.45
N ARG A 75 19.24 -21.02 10.96
CA ARG A 75 18.93 -22.34 10.42
C ARG A 75 17.55 -22.32 9.75
N PRO A 76 17.42 -22.82 8.52
CA PRO A 76 16.14 -22.95 7.87
C PRO A 76 15.32 -24.06 8.56
N VAL A 77 14.18 -23.69 9.14
CA VAL A 77 13.20 -24.59 9.74
C VAL A 77 11.94 -24.55 8.89
N ARG A 78 11.51 -25.71 8.38
CA ARG A 78 10.24 -25.81 7.66
C ARG A 78 9.08 -25.78 8.64
N ILE A 79 8.04 -25.04 8.29
CA ILE A 79 6.77 -24.97 9.01
C ILE A 79 5.64 -25.37 8.05
N PHE A 80 4.57 -25.92 8.61
CA PHE A 80 3.39 -26.36 7.90
C PHE A 80 2.14 -25.76 8.53
N SER A 81 1.21 -25.27 7.70
CA SER A 81 -0.14 -24.91 8.16
C SER A 81 -0.93 -26.18 8.53
N PRO A 82 -2.13 -26.07 9.12
CA PRO A 82 -2.98 -27.22 9.45
C PRO A 82 -3.21 -28.12 8.24
N ARG A 83 -3.56 -27.53 7.09
CA ARG A 83 -3.69 -28.27 5.82
C ARG A 83 -2.39 -28.95 5.38
N GLY A 84 -1.24 -28.27 5.53
CA GLY A 84 0.07 -28.86 5.25
C GLY A 84 0.42 -30.03 6.17
N CYS A 85 0.10 -29.91 7.46
CA CYS A 85 0.24 -30.97 8.46
C CYS A 85 -0.63 -32.18 8.11
N HIS A 86 -1.88 -31.94 7.72
CA HIS A 86 -2.81 -32.96 7.29
C HIS A 86 -2.27 -33.74 6.08
N LEU A 87 -1.72 -33.04 5.09
CA LEU A 87 -1.16 -33.66 3.89
C LEU A 87 0.09 -34.50 4.20
N ILE A 88 1.02 -33.99 5.02
CA ILE A 88 2.18 -34.78 5.48
C ILE A 88 1.74 -36.06 6.21
N ALA A 89 0.70 -35.97 7.04
CA ALA A 89 0.17 -37.12 7.77
C ALA A 89 -0.55 -38.13 6.85
N MET A 90 -1.04 -37.72 5.68
CA MET A 90 -1.52 -38.66 4.65
C MET A 90 -0.36 -39.50 4.08
N PHE A 91 0.80 -38.87 3.83
CA PHE A 91 1.97 -39.55 3.29
C PHE A 91 2.72 -40.43 4.29
N ALA A 92 2.64 -40.13 5.58
CA ALA A 92 3.31 -40.89 6.63
C ALA A 92 2.79 -42.35 6.76
N ARG A 93 1.53 -42.61 6.37
CA ARG A 93 0.87 -43.94 6.35
C ARG A 93 1.02 -44.80 7.63
N THR A 94 1.18 -44.19 8.81
CA THR A 94 1.18 -44.89 10.11
C THR A 94 -0.17 -44.75 10.82
N ASP A 95 -0.48 -45.62 11.79
CA ASP A 95 -1.73 -45.51 12.58
C ASP A 95 -1.77 -44.21 13.39
N ARG A 96 -0.64 -43.83 14.02
CA ARG A 96 -0.48 -42.53 14.68
C ARG A 96 -0.74 -41.36 13.72
N ALA A 97 -0.35 -41.47 12.46
CA ALA A 97 -0.66 -40.45 11.46
C ALA A 97 -2.15 -40.43 11.07
N LYS A 98 -2.87 -41.58 11.09
CA LYS A 98 -4.32 -41.61 10.88
C LYS A 98 -5.06 -40.85 11.97
N GLU A 99 -4.66 -41.05 13.22
CA GLU A 99 -5.20 -40.32 14.37
C GLU A 99 -4.87 -38.84 14.29
N PHE A 100 -3.61 -38.50 13.96
CA PHE A 100 -3.19 -37.12 13.80
C PHE A 100 -4.00 -36.38 12.75
N ARG A 101 -4.37 -37.02 11.62
CA ARG A 101 -5.21 -36.39 10.60
C ARG A 101 -6.58 -35.95 11.11
N ARG A 102 -7.21 -36.74 11.99
CA ARG A 102 -8.49 -36.36 12.61
C ARG A 102 -8.27 -35.20 13.58
N TRP A 103 -7.27 -35.35 14.44
CA TRP A 103 -6.91 -34.33 15.42
C TRP A 103 -6.58 -32.96 14.79
N VAL A 104 -5.91 -32.92 13.64
CA VAL A 104 -5.62 -31.67 12.93
C VAL A 104 -6.91 -30.93 12.55
N LEU A 105 -7.92 -31.65 12.05
CA LEU A 105 -9.21 -31.05 11.67
C LEU A 105 -9.98 -30.57 12.91
N ASP A 106 -9.94 -31.34 13.99
CA ASP A 106 -10.69 -31.02 15.22
C ASP A 106 -10.05 -29.87 16.01
N VAL A 107 -8.71 -29.79 16.03
CA VAL A 107 -7.97 -28.86 16.89
C VAL A 107 -7.31 -27.75 16.10
N LEU A 108 -6.46 -28.05 15.12
CA LEU A 108 -5.69 -27.00 14.43
C LEU A 108 -6.55 -26.18 13.47
N GLU A 109 -7.43 -26.81 12.68
CA GLU A 109 -8.37 -26.07 11.83
C GLU A 109 -9.42 -25.32 12.67
N GLY A 110 -9.84 -25.87 13.81
CA GLY A 110 -10.72 -25.16 14.75
C GLY A 110 -10.11 -23.91 15.38
N LEU A 111 -8.78 -23.81 15.41
CA LEU A 111 -8.04 -22.63 15.87
C LEU A 111 -7.82 -21.59 14.76
N GLU A 112 -7.93 -21.97 13.48
CA GLU A 112 -7.77 -21.02 12.38
C GLU A 112 -8.81 -19.91 12.48
N GLN A 113 -8.34 -18.66 12.57
CA GLN A 113 -9.22 -17.53 12.40
C GLN A 113 -9.62 -17.46 10.93
N PRO A 114 -10.91 -17.34 10.60
CA PRO A 114 -11.32 -17.16 9.23
C PRO A 114 -10.62 -15.93 8.68
N ALA A 115 -9.81 -16.12 7.64
CA ALA A 115 -9.29 -15.02 6.86
C ALA A 115 -10.47 -14.09 6.51
N PRO A 116 -10.31 -12.75 6.58
CA PRO A 116 -11.37 -11.85 6.18
C PRO A 116 -11.82 -12.28 4.78
N ALA A 117 -13.08 -12.73 4.68
CA ALA A 117 -13.59 -13.34 3.46
C ALA A 117 -13.27 -12.43 2.27
N PRO A 118 -12.79 -12.97 1.14
CA PRO A 118 -12.55 -12.15 -0.04
C PRO A 118 -13.86 -11.43 -0.34
N ALA A 119 -13.79 -10.09 -0.43
CA ALA A 119 -14.96 -9.25 -0.63
C ALA A 119 -15.78 -9.85 -1.77
N ARG A 120 -16.98 -10.36 -1.43
CA ARG A 120 -17.88 -10.99 -2.39
C ARG A 120 -18.09 -9.99 -3.52
N VAL A 121 -17.56 -10.29 -4.70
CA VAL A 121 -17.79 -9.47 -5.89
C VAL A 121 -19.30 -9.50 -6.12
N VAL A 122 -19.97 -8.42 -5.74
CA VAL A 122 -21.39 -8.23 -6.00
C VAL A 122 -21.52 -8.20 -7.51
N ARG A 123 -22.04 -9.29 -8.11
CA ARG A 123 -22.46 -9.27 -9.53
C ARG A 123 -23.31 -8.02 -9.71
N SER A 124 -22.98 -7.18 -10.69
CA SER A 124 -23.64 -5.90 -10.97
C SER A 124 -25.16 -6.09 -11.00
N ARG A 125 -25.82 -5.78 -9.87
CA ARG A 125 -27.27 -5.76 -9.78
C ARG A 125 -27.74 -4.44 -10.37
N ALA A 126 -28.79 -4.48 -11.17
CA ALA A 126 -29.43 -3.26 -11.67
C ALA A 126 -29.85 -2.36 -10.49
N LEU A 127 -29.54 -1.07 -10.59
CA LEU A 127 -29.92 -0.07 -9.59
C LEU A 127 -31.44 -0.05 -9.43
N THR A 128 -31.90 -0.20 -8.20
CA THR A 128 -33.32 -0.13 -7.86
C THR A 128 -33.79 1.32 -7.79
N ARG A 129 -35.11 1.55 -7.78
CA ARG A 129 -35.67 2.89 -7.55
C ARG A 129 -35.24 3.48 -6.20
N THR A 130 -35.02 2.64 -5.20
CA THR A 130 -34.52 3.06 -3.89
C THR A 130 -33.08 3.53 -3.98
N ASP A 131 -32.23 2.81 -4.72
CA ASP A 131 -30.83 3.21 -4.95
C ASP A 131 -30.77 4.55 -5.68
N GLN A 132 -31.59 4.73 -6.71
CA GLN A 132 -31.63 5.98 -7.46
C GLN A 132 -32.08 7.16 -6.59
N ARG A 133 -33.05 6.96 -5.68
CA ARG A 133 -33.47 7.99 -4.72
C ARG A 133 -32.35 8.34 -3.75
N LEU A 134 -31.64 7.35 -3.22
CA LEU A 134 -30.54 7.57 -2.29
C LEU A 134 -29.35 8.28 -2.98
N ILE A 135 -29.05 7.91 -4.23
CA ILE A 135 -28.05 8.59 -5.06
C ILE A 135 -28.42 10.07 -5.24
N ASN A 136 -29.65 10.37 -5.63
CA ASN A 136 -30.10 11.76 -5.83
C ASN A 136 -30.09 12.54 -4.51
N GLN A 137 -30.53 11.93 -3.40
CA GLN A 137 -30.48 12.55 -2.08
C GLN A 137 -29.03 12.85 -1.67
N ARG A 138 -28.11 11.92 -1.92
CA ARG A 138 -26.69 12.09 -1.60
C ARG A 138 -26.05 13.17 -2.47
N ALA A 139 -26.37 13.22 -3.76
CA ALA A 139 -25.90 14.27 -4.67
C ALA A 139 -26.36 15.65 -4.19
N GLN A 140 -27.63 15.78 -3.78
CA GLN A 140 -28.16 17.05 -3.27
C GLN A 140 -27.51 17.47 -1.94
N GLN A 141 -27.18 16.52 -1.05
CA GLN A 141 -26.42 16.80 0.17
C GLN A 141 -25.02 17.33 -0.14
N ILE A 142 -24.29 16.68 -1.05
CA ILE A 142 -22.93 17.09 -1.45
C ILE A 142 -22.97 18.49 -2.04
N LEU A 143 -23.89 18.74 -2.97
CA LEU A 143 -24.08 20.08 -3.54
C LEU A 143 -24.37 21.10 -2.45
N SER A 144 -25.28 20.82 -1.51
CA SER A 144 -25.62 21.76 -0.44
C SER A 144 -24.45 22.03 0.51
N GLN A 145 -23.55 21.06 0.71
CA GLN A 145 -22.35 21.22 1.54
C GLN A 145 -21.30 22.10 0.88
N HIS A 146 -21.05 21.92 -0.42
CA HIS A 146 -19.94 22.59 -1.12
C HIS A 146 -20.36 23.88 -1.85
N PHE A 147 -21.65 24.04 -2.15
CA PHE A 147 -22.16 25.23 -2.84
C PHE A 147 -21.87 26.55 -2.11
N PRO A 148 -22.00 26.66 -0.77
CA PRO A 148 -21.66 27.89 -0.06
C PRO A 148 -20.20 28.30 -0.25
N ASP A 149 -19.26 27.35 -0.20
CA ASP A 149 -17.83 27.61 -0.34
C ASP A 149 -17.49 28.11 -1.74
N ILE A 150 -18.00 27.41 -2.77
CA ILE A 150 -17.86 27.81 -4.18
C ILE A 150 -18.44 29.21 -4.40
N ARG A 151 -19.65 29.45 -3.92
CA ARG A 151 -20.34 30.74 -4.06
C ARG A 151 -19.56 31.86 -3.37
N ASN A 152 -19.08 31.64 -2.16
CA ASN A 152 -18.35 32.65 -1.39
C ASN A 152 -17.01 32.99 -2.04
N GLU A 153 -16.33 31.99 -2.61
CA GLU A 153 -15.08 32.18 -3.34
C GLU A 153 -15.29 32.97 -4.64
N LEU A 154 -16.32 32.63 -5.43
CA LEU A 154 -16.70 33.42 -6.61
C LEU A 154 -17.06 34.87 -6.25
N ALA A 155 -17.82 35.06 -5.17
CA ALA A 155 -18.17 36.39 -4.69
C ALA A 155 -16.92 37.20 -4.27
N ARG A 156 -15.94 36.55 -3.64
CA ARG A 156 -14.66 37.16 -3.27
C ARG A 156 -13.86 37.60 -4.49
N GLN A 157 -13.78 36.75 -5.52
CA GLN A 157 -13.09 37.09 -6.77
C GLN A 157 -13.78 38.25 -7.51
N ALA A 158 -15.11 38.24 -7.58
CA ALA A 158 -15.87 39.32 -8.19
C ALA A 158 -15.67 40.65 -7.46
N GLN A 159 -15.67 40.64 -6.13
CA GLN A 159 -15.43 41.84 -5.32
C GLN A 159 -14.01 42.40 -5.52
N ALA A 160 -12.99 41.53 -5.57
CA ALA A 160 -11.62 41.97 -5.81
C ALA A 160 -11.43 42.64 -7.19
N ALA A 161 -12.14 42.17 -8.22
CA ALA A 161 -12.13 42.81 -9.54
C ALA A 161 -12.77 44.21 -9.48
N LEU A 162 -13.92 44.33 -8.79
CA LEU A 162 -14.60 45.61 -8.58
C LEU A 162 -13.72 46.61 -7.81
N ASP A 163 -13.05 46.15 -6.75
CA ASP A 163 -12.12 46.96 -5.94
C ASP A 163 -10.91 47.43 -6.77
N GLY A 164 -10.51 46.64 -7.78
CA GLY A 164 -9.49 46.99 -8.76
C GLY A 164 -9.98 47.87 -9.92
N GLY A 165 -11.25 48.28 -9.92
CA GLY A 165 -11.85 49.11 -10.98
C GLY A 165 -12.21 48.36 -12.26
N GLN A 166 -12.23 47.03 -12.23
CA GLN A 166 -12.65 46.17 -13.34
C GLN A 166 -14.06 45.63 -13.14
N VAL A 167 -14.82 45.49 -14.24
CA VAL A 167 -16.10 44.77 -14.22
C VAL A 167 -15.79 43.27 -14.31
N PRO A 168 -16.13 42.45 -13.29
CA PRO A 168 -15.83 41.02 -13.31
C PRO A 168 -16.65 40.29 -14.38
N ASP A 169 -15.99 39.48 -15.20
CA ASP A 169 -16.64 38.48 -16.04
C ASP A 169 -16.91 37.22 -15.21
N ILE A 170 -18.12 37.15 -14.65
CA ILE A 170 -18.54 36.08 -13.73
C ILE A 170 -18.41 34.69 -14.38
N ALA A 171 -18.61 34.56 -15.69
CA ALA A 171 -18.54 33.29 -16.41
C ALA A 171 -17.09 32.79 -16.60
N ALA A 172 -16.11 33.68 -16.46
CA ALA A 172 -14.69 33.38 -16.57
C ALA A 172 -14.00 33.17 -15.21
N LEU A 173 -14.72 33.32 -14.10
CA LEU A 173 -14.18 33.11 -12.75
C LEU A 173 -13.97 31.61 -12.47
N ASP A 174 -12.83 31.30 -11.85
CA ASP A 174 -12.37 29.93 -11.69
C ASP A 174 -12.81 29.34 -10.34
N VAL A 175 -13.35 28.12 -10.38
CA VAL A 175 -13.82 27.38 -9.19
C VAL A 175 -12.89 26.20 -8.95
N VAL A 176 -11.90 26.41 -8.09
CA VAL A 176 -11.03 25.32 -7.64
C VAL A 176 -11.66 24.67 -6.41
N ASP A 177 -12.27 23.49 -6.58
CA ASP A 177 -12.60 22.61 -5.44
C ASP A 177 -11.31 21.94 -4.95
N PRO A 178 -10.79 22.27 -3.75
CA PRO A 178 -9.54 21.72 -3.23
C PRO A 178 -9.60 20.20 -2.98
N HIS A 179 -10.81 19.62 -2.95
CA HIS A 179 -11.03 18.20 -2.68
C HIS A 179 -11.36 17.37 -3.92
N TYR A 180 -11.47 17.99 -5.10
CA TYR A 180 -11.85 17.35 -6.36
C TYR A 180 -10.98 16.11 -6.70
N PHE A 181 -9.67 16.22 -6.51
CA PHE A 181 -8.71 15.17 -6.90
C PHE A 181 -8.75 13.93 -6.00
N SER A 182 -9.22 14.06 -4.76
CA SER A 182 -9.31 12.92 -3.83
C SER A 182 -10.41 11.92 -4.18
N ARG A 183 -11.31 12.27 -5.12
CA ARG A 183 -12.52 11.48 -5.46
C ARG A 183 -12.64 11.11 -6.94
N ALA A 184 -11.72 11.55 -7.79
CA ALA A 184 -11.75 11.26 -9.22
C ALA A 184 -11.07 9.91 -9.54
N PRO A 185 -11.76 8.97 -10.23
CA PRO A 185 -11.32 7.58 -10.43
C PRO A 185 -10.12 7.40 -11.38
N HIS A 186 -9.61 8.48 -12.00
CA HIS A 186 -8.49 8.44 -12.94
C HIS A 186 -7.13 8.79 -12.31
N TYR A 187 -7.11 9.17 -11.02
CA TYR A 187 -5.86 9.39 -10.29
C TYR A 187 -5.47 8.14 -9.52
N ALA A 188 -4.19 7.75 -9.57
CA ALA A 188 -3.66 6.79 -8.62
C ALA A 188 -3.88 7.35 -7.19
N PRO A 189 -4.28 6.52 -6.21
CA PRO A 189 -4.52 7.00 -4.84
C PRO A 189 -3.26 7.69 -4.31
N PHE A 190 -3.42 8.90 -3.76
CA PHE A 190 -2.33 9.67 -3.16
C PHE A 190 -1.55 8.81 -2.17
N GLN A 191 -0.26 8.61 -2.43
CA GLN A 191 0.65 7.92 -1.52
C GLN A 191 1.24 8.92 -0.52
N GLU A 192 1.73 8.41 0.61
CA GLU A 192 2.47 9.23 1.57
C GLU A 192 3.68 9.90 0.89
N GLY A 193 3.81 11.22 1.06
CA GLY A 193 4.82 12.03 0.36
C GLY A 193 4.35 12.71 -0.92
N MET A 194 3.16 12.39 -1.46
CA MET A 194 2.60 13.09 -2.61
C MET A 194 1.84 14.37 -2.21
N GLY A 195 1.99 15.42 -3.01
CA GLY A 195 1.31 16.72 -2.84
C GLY A 195 0.70 17.22 -4.15
N ILE A 196 -0.24 18.16 -4.03
CA ILE A 196 -0.82 18.91 -5.16
C ILE A 196 -0.41 20.36 -5.04
N VAL A 197 -0.06 20.97 -6.15
CA VAL A 197 0.12 22.41 -6.22
C VAL A 197 -0.41 22.97 -7.53
N ARG A 198 -0.74 24.27 -7.52
CA ARG A 198 -1.15 25.00 -8.72
C ARG A 198 0.04 25.82 -9.24
N VAL A 199 0.49 25.51 -10.46
CA VAL A 199 1.55 26.25 -11.17
C VAL A 199 0.95 26.81 -12.45
N ASP A 200 1.01 28.13 -12.65
CA ASP A 200 0.49 28.82 -13.84
C ASP A 200 -0.96 28.44 -14.19
N GLY A 201 -1.81 28.31 -13.17
CA GLY A 201 -3.22 27.95 -13.32
C GLY A 201 -3.48 26.45 -13.58
N ARG A 202 -2.45 25.60 -13.65
CA ARG A 202 -2.59 24.15 -13.86
C ARG A 202 -2.32 23.37 -12.60
N PHE A 203 -3.06 22.28 -12.41
CA PHE A 203 -2.79 21.35 -11.31
C PHE A 203 -1.63 20.43 -11.65
N VAL A 204 -0.71 20.29 -10.68
CA VAL A 204 0.44 19.40 -10.78
C VAL A 204 0.51 18.54 -9.53
N VAL A 205 0.58 17.23 -9.74
CA VAL A 205 0.84 16.26 -8.67
C VAL A 205 2.33 15.97 -8.65
N PHE A 206 2.93 16.08 -7.46
CA PHE A 206 4.35 15.84 -7.27
C PHE A 206 4.61 14.91 -6.09
N ASP A 207 5.72 14.19 -6.15
CA ASP A 207 6.23 13.39 -5.05
C ASP A 207 7.32 14.19 -4.32
N ALA A 208 7.01 14.66 -3.10
CA ALA A 208 7.90 15.44 -2.25
C ALA A 208 9.00 14.61 -1.59
N SER A 209 8.87 13.28 -1.60
CA SER A 209 9.90 12.37 -1.09
C SER A 209 11.04 12.16 -2.11
N ASP A 210 10.74 12.34 -3.39
CA ASP A 210 11.66 12.15 -4.51
C ASP A 210 12.27 13.49 -4.98
N TRP A 211 13.22 14.00 -4.18
CA TRP A 211 13.88 15.29 -4.42
C TRP A 211 15.25 15.16 -5.10
N ARG A 212 15.85 13.96 -5.12
CA ARG A 212 17.15 13.69 -5.79
C ARG A 212 16.93 13.37 -7.26
N VAL A 213 16.69 14.41 -8.05
CA VAL A 213 16.35 14.27 -9.46
C VAL A 213 17.58 14.37 -10.38
N SER A 214 17.61 13.54 -11.43
CA SER A 214 18.66 13.57 -12.46
C SER A 214 18.43 14.69 -13.49
N ALA A 215 19.49 15.05 -14.22
CA ALA A 215 19.39 15.93 -15.38
C ALA A 215 18.32 15.41 -16.37
N GLY A 216 17.48 16.33 -16.85
CA GLY A 216 16.33 16.06 -17.72
C GLY A 216 15.02 15.77 -16.99
N ALA A 217 15.03 15.60 -15.66
CA ALA A 217 13.80 15.39 -14.89
C ALA A 217 12.95 16.66 -14.82
N ARG A 218 11.62 16.49 -14.87
CA ARG A 218 10.65 17.57 -14.67
C ARG A 218 10.19 17.62 -13.24
N VAL A 219 10.24 18.81 -12.64
CA VAL A 219 10.01 19.01 -11.20
C VAL A 219 9.12 20.21 -10.91
N VAL A 220 8.51 20.18 -9.73
CA VAL A 220 7.98 21.36 -9.06
C VAL A 220 9.12 22.00 -8.26
N ALA A 221 9.39 23.28 -8.49
CA ALA A 221 10.50 23.98 -7.86
C ALA A 221 10.18 25.43 -7.53
N VAL A 222 10.92 26.00 -6.59
CA VAL A 222 10.87 27.44 -6.26
C VAL A 222 12.12 28.10 -6.82
N SER A 223 11.95 29.13 -7.64
CA SER A 223 13.06 29.94 -8.13
C SER A 223 13.71 30.72 -6.99
N VAL A 224 15.04 30.67 -6.90
CA VAL A 224 15.79 31.36 -5.84
C VAL A 224 15.79 32.88 -6.05
N GLY A 225 15.69 33.33 -7.30
CA GLY A 225 15.79 34.76 -7.64
C GLY A 225 14.54 35.57 -7.28
N ASP A 226 13.36 34.97 -7.42
CA ASP A 226 12.07 35.66 -7.26
C ASP A 226 11.09 34.94 -6.32
N GLY A 227 11.48 33.78 -5.77
CA GLY A 227 10.65 33.00 -4.85
C GLY A 227 9.41 32.38 -5.49
N ARG A 228 9.29 32.40 -6.82
CA ARG A 228 8.09 31.90 -7.51
C ARG A 228 8.14 30.38 -7.66
N LEU A 229 7.00 29.76 -7.42
CA LEU A 229 6.78 28.35 -7.72
C LEU A 229 6.60 28.17 -9.23
N MET A 230 7.31 27.20 -9.81
CA MET A 230 7.31 26.92 -11.24
C MET A 230 7.50 25.43 -11.55
N LEU A 231 7.19 25.04 -12.79
CA LEU A 231 7.66 23.78 -13.37
C LEU A 231 8.99 24.02 -14.05
N ALA A 232 9.93 23.11 -13.83
CA ALA A 232 11.27 23.21 -14.41
C ALA A 232 11.75 21.85 -14.91
N ASP A 233 12.47 21.86 -16.03
CA ASP A 233 13.29 20.73 -16.45
C ASP A 233 14.71 20.96 -15.95
N ILE A 234 15.24 20.03 -15.15
CA ILE A 234 16.56 20.16 -14.56
C ILE A 234 17.64 20.00 -15.63
N ALA A 235 18.56 20.96 -15.71
CA ALA A 235 19.68 20.92 -16.62
C ALA A 235 20.85 20.14 -16.03
N ASP A 236 21.29 20.52 -14.82
CA ASP A 236 22.46 19.96 -14.16
C ASP A 236 22.24 19.89 -12.64
N ALA A 237 22.77 18.84 -12.01
CA ALA A 237 22.75 18.69 -10.55
C ALA A 237 23.95 19.40 -9.92
N MET A 238 23.73 20.19 -8.86
CA MET A 238 24.82 20.85 -8.14
C MET A 238 25.40 19.90 -7.08
N ALA A 239 26.72 19.69 -7.11
CA ALA A 239 27.40 18.83 -6.15
C ALA A 239 27.80 19.62 -4.89
N GLY A 240 27.15 19.36 -3.77
CA GLY A 240 27.57 19.84 -2.45
C GLY A 240 26.66 19.26 -1.37
N GLN A 241 27.22 18.79 -0.24
CA GLN A 241 26.49 18.21 0.89
C GLN A 241 26.11 19.33 1.88
N SER A 242 24.92 19.91 1.75
CA SER A 242 24.30 20.74 2.80
C SER A 242 22.80 20.86 2.56
N TRP A 243 22.04 21.61 3.37
CA TRP A 243 20.61 21.86 3.10
C TRP A 243 20.32 22.47 1.70
N PHE A 244 21.36 22.97 1.00
CA PHE A 244 21.36 23.30 -0.44
C PHE A 244 21.30 22.08 -1.39
N ASP A 245 21.22 20.85 -0.89
CA ASP A 245 21.11 19.60 -1.66
C ASP A 245 19.91 19.58 -2.63
N ARG A 246 18.94 20.48 -2.43
CA ARG A 246 17.76 20.65 -3.29
C ARG A 246 17.95 21.72 -4.37
N CYS A 247 19.06 22.46 -4.38
CA CYS A 247 19.32 23.49 -5.38
C CYS A 247 19.85 22.87 -6.68
N MET A 248 19.16 23.13 -7.78
CA MET A 248 19.48 22.63 -9.10
C MET A 248 19.48 23.77 -10.13
N MET A 249 20.21 23.60 -11.23
CA MET A 249 20.10 24.52 -12.37
C MET A 249 18.97 24.03 -13.28
N ALA A 250 17.98 24.89 -13.54
CA ALA A 250 16.94 24.61 -14.51
C ALA A 250 17.38 25.02 -15.92
N ARG A 251 16.77 24.42 -16.94
CA ARG A 251 16.94 24.86 -18.33
C ARG A 251 16.51 26.33 -18.48
N PRO A 252 17.23 27.12 -19.28
CA PRO A 252 16.89 28.52 -19.51
C PRO A 252 15.51 28.62 -20.20
N GLN A 253 14.75 29.64 -19.85
CA GLN A 253 13.49 29.93 -20.54
C GLN A 253 13.75 30.35 -22.00
N PRO A 254 12.85 30.04 -22.94
CA PRO A 254 12.98 30.47 -24.33
C PRO A 254 13.20 31.99 -24.42
N GLY A 255 14.29 32.41 -25.05
CA GLY A 255 14.67 33.83 -25.19
C GLY A 255 15.51 34.41 -24.05
N SER A 256 15.78 33.67 -22.98
CA SER A 256 16.72 34.05 -21.92
C SER A 256 18.02 33.24 -22.01
N GLY A 257 19.17 33.92 -21.97
CA GLY A 257 20.48 33.27 -21.86
C GLY A 257 20.83 32.82 -20.43
N MET A 258 19.98 33.15 -19.46
CA MET A 258 20.25 32.93 -18.04
C MET A 258 19.66 31.60 -17.56
N ARG A 259 20.48 30.79 -16.88
CA ARG A 259 20.04 29.55 -16.22
C ARG A 259 19.63 29.86 -14.79
N PRO A 260 18.34 29.73 -14.42
CA PRO A 260 17.91 30.00 -13.06
C PRO A 260 18.31 28.86 -12.12
N VAL A 261 18.72 29.24 -10.91
CA VAL A 261 18.91 28.31 -9.78
C VAL A 261 17.55 28.13 -9.09
N VAL A 262 17.15 26.89 -8.87
CA VAL A 262 15.84 26.54 -8.31
C VAL A 262 15.99 25.55 -7.15
N VAL A 263 15.08 25.61 -6.18
CA VAL A 263 14.96 24.64 -5.09
C VAL A 263 13.90 23.61 -5.45
N VAL A 264 14.30 22.34 -5.61
CA VAL A 264 13.41 21.24 -5.95
C VAL A 264 12.53 20.88 -4.76
N ILE A 265 11.20 20.92 -4.97
CA ILE A 265 10.21 20.46 -3.99
C ILE A 265 9.94 18.98 -4.19
N GLY A 266 9.83 18.53 -5.44
CA GLY A 266 9.58 17.13 -5.77
C GLY A 266 9.44 16.87 -7.27
N ARG A 267 9.50 15.59 -7.66
CA ARG A 267 9.34 15.16 -9.06
C ARG A 267 7.88 15.22 -9.48
N VAL A 268 7.62 15.73 -10.69
CA VAL A 268 6.28 15.72 -11.28
C VAL A 268 5.91 14.28 -11.64
N VAL A 269 4.79 13.80 -11.11
CA VAL A 269 4.23 12.48 -11.42
C VAL A 269 3.16 12.60 -12.51
N TRP A 270 2.42 13.71 -12.51
CA TRP A 270 1.39 14.01 -13.49
C TRP A 270 1.12 15.52 -13.57
N ALA A 271 0.79 16.02 -14.76
CA ALA A 271 0.40 17.41 -14.99
C ALA A 271 -0.75 17.49 -16.00
N GLU A 272 -1.66 18.43 -15.77
CA GLU A 272 -2.81 18.68 -16.62
C GLU A 272 -2.37 19.09 -18.05
N GLY A 273 -2.86 18.35 -19.06
CA GLY A 273 -2.56 18.57 -20.48
C GLY A 273 -1.37 17.78 -21.06
N GLN A 274 -0.77 16.85 -20.30
CA GLN A 274 0.17 15.86 -20.85
C GLN A 274 -0.57 14.53 -21.11
N ALA A 275 -0.63 14.12 -22.38
CA ALA A 275 -1.02 12.78 -22.81
C ALA A 275 0.23 11.92 -23.05
#